data_AF-A0A4V1TUJ9-F1
#
_entry.id   AF-A0A4V1TUJ9-F1
#
_cell.length_a   1.000
_cell.length_b   1.000
_cell.length_c   1.000
_cell.angle_alpha   90.00
_cell.angle_beta   90.00
_cell.angle_gamma   90.00
#
_symmetry.space_group_name_H-M   'P 1'
#
loop_
_entity.id
_entity.type
_entity.pdbx_description
1 polymer ?
#
loop_
_entity_poly.entity_id
_entity_poly.type
_entity_poly.pdbx_seq_one_letter_code
_entity_poly.pdbx_strand_id
1 'polypeptide(L)' 'MYNRKKTPPRIALALAGGGPLGAIYEIGALCALAESLEGLDFNRLHHYVGVSAGGFIAAGLANGMTPRELCA' A
#
# COMPACT_ATOMS: atom_id res chain seq x y z
N MET A 1 13.22 6.04 -36.49
CA MET A 1 12.33 5.31 -35.57
C MET A 1 12.34 6.04 -34.22
N TYR A 2 11.29 6.79 -33.87
CA TYR A 2 11.23 7.44 -32.55
C TYR A 2 10.99 6.38 -31.47
N ASN A 3 11.93 6.24 -30.54
CA ASN A 3 11.79 5.37 -29.37
C ASN A 3 10.73 5.98 -28.44
N ARG A 4 9.54 5.38 -28.40
CA ARG A 4 8.46 5.84 -27.51
C ARG A 4 8.85 5.43 -26.08
N LYS A 5 9.35 6.39 -25.27
CA LYS A 5 9.60 6.15 -23.83
C LYS A 5 8.32 5.62 -23.20
N LYS A 6 8.34 4.38 -22.71
CA LYS A 6 7.25 3.86 -21.87
C LYS A 6 7.24 4.65 -20.57
N THR A 7 6.15 5.35 -20.30
CA THR A 7 5.91 5.92 -18.98
C THR A 7 5.82 4.80 -17.96
N PRO A 8 6.43 4.96 -16.76
CA PRO A 8 6.30 3.97 -15.71
C PRO A 8 4.82 3.78 -15.33
N PRO A 9 4.43 2.56 -14.89
CA PRO A 9 3.05 2.29 -14.50
C PRO A 9 2.66 3.14 -13.28
N ARG A 10 1.40 3.57 -13.24
CA ARG A 10 0.82 4.22 -12.07
C ARG A 10 0.15 3.16 -11.21
N ILE A 11 0.66 2.96 -10.00
CA ILE A 11 0.17 1.95 -9.06
C ILE A 11 -0.57 2.63 -7.92
N ALA A 12 -1.72 2.07 -7.54
CA ALA A 12 -2.55 2.53 -6.43
C ALA A 12 -2.91 1.34 -5.53
N LEU A 13 -3.21 1.62 -4.27
CA LEU A 13 -3.62 0.64 -3.28
C LEU A 13 -5.03 0.95 -2.78
N ALA A 14 -5.89 -0.07 -2.76
CA ALA A 14 -7.22 -0.02 -2.17
C ALA A 14 -7.29 -0.97 -0.97
N LEU A 15 -7.65 -0.44 0.18
CA LEU A 15 -7.83 -1.17 1.44
C LEU A 15 -9.29 -1.12 1.83
N ALA A 16 -9.83 -2.28 2.16
CA ALA A 16 -11.21 -2.42 2.57
C ALA A 16 -11.37 -1.98 4.03
N GLY A 17 -12.61 -2.06 4.50
CA GLY A 17 -12.89 -2.04 5.94
C GLY A 17 -12.86 -3.46 6.51
N GLY A 18 -13.05 -3.56 7.83
CA GLY A 18 -13.15 -4.85 8.52
C GLY A 18 -12.95 -4.77 10.03
N GLY A 19 -12.97 -3.55 10.58
CA GLY A 19 -12.68 -3.31 11.99
C GLY A 19 -11.25 -3.72 12.36
N PRO A 20 -10.97 -3.94 13.66
CA PRO A 20 -9.64 -4.30 14.13
C PRO A 20 -9.07 -5.58 13.51
N LEU A 21 -9.90 -6.62 13.31
CA LEU A 21 -9.44 -7.88 12.72
C LEU A 21 -9.11 -7.75 11.23
N GLY A 22 -9.93 -6.99 10.48
CA GLY A 22 -9.64 -6.67 9.09
C GLY A 22 -8.33 -5.89 8.96
N ALA A 23 -8.07 -4.94 9.85
CA ALA A 23 -6.80 -4.21 9.86
C ALA A 23 -5.59 -5.14 10.06
N ILE A 24 -5.65 -6.04 11.04
CA ILE A 24 -4.57 -7.02 11.29
C ILE A 24 -4.31 -7.88 10.04
N TYR A 25 -5.38 -8.35 9.40
CA TYR A 25 -5.27 -9.13 8.16
C TYR A 25 -4.64 -8.31 7.03
N GLU A 26 -5.11 -7.09 6.79
CA GLU A 26 -4.59 -6.21 5.74
C GLU A 26 -3.12 -5.83 5.95
N ILE A 27 -2.72 -5.54 7.19
CA ILE A 27 -1.32 -5.25 7.54
C ILE A 27 -0.43 -6.48 7.26
N GLY A 28 -0.89 -7.68 7.65
CA GLY A 28 -0.18 -8.92 7.34
C GLY A 28 -0.03 -9.16 5.83
N ALA A 29 -1.10 -8.94 5.07
CA ALA A 29 -1.06 -9.03 3.61
C ALA A 29 -0.10 -7.99 2.99
N LEU A 30 -0.10 -6.74 3.49
CA LEU A 30 0.83 -5.71 3.05
C LEU A 30 2.28 -6.06 3.35
N CYS A 31 2.58 -6.65 4.50
CA CYS A 31 3.92 -7.14 4.83
C CYS A 31 4.36 -8.22 3.83
N ALA A 32 3.51 -9.21 3.56
CA ALA A 32 3.82 -10.26 2.60
C ALA A 32 4.03 -9.70 1.18
N LEU A 33 3.22 -8.73 0.76
CA LEU A 33 3.39 -8.07 -0.54
C LEU A 33 4.68 -7.24 -0.61
N ALA A 34 5.04 -6.52 0.45
CA ALA A 34 6.28 -5.75 0.52
C ALA A 34 7.52 -6.65 0.43
N GLU A 35 7.45 -7.85 1.00
CA GLU A 35 8.51 -8.87 0.92
C GLU A 35 8.57 -9.54 -0.48
N SER A 36 7.44 -9.62 -1.19
CA SER A 36 7.34 -10.38 -2.45
C SER A 36 7.50 -9.52 -3.71
N LEU A 37 7.25 -8.20 -3.64
CA LEU A 37 7.20 -7.31 -4.79
C LEU A 37 8.46 -6.43 -4.87
N GLU A 38 9.45 -6.91 -5.62
CA GLU A 38 10.68 -6.16 -5.86
C GLU A 38 10.43 -4.84 -6.61
N GLY A 39 11.00 -3.75 -6.09
CA GLY A 39 10.91 -2.42 -6.70
C GLY A 39 9.59 -1.69 -6.45
N LEU A 40 8.65 -2.27 -5.70
CA LEU A 40 7.44 -1.58 -5.24
C LEU A 40 7.67 -0.98 -3.85
N ASP A 41 7.55 0.33 -3.76
CA ASP A 41 7.60 1.06 -2.50
C ASP A 41 6.17 1.47 -2.09
N PHE A 42 5.66 0.86 -1.02
CA PHE A 42 4.33 1.11 -0.49
C PHE A 42 4.14 2.51 0.09
N ASN A 43 5.21 3.29 0.30
CA ASN A 43 5.15 4.69 0.69
C ASN A 43 5.22 5.64 -0.53
N ARG A 44 5.38 5.11 -1.74
CA ARG A 44 5.50 5.88 -2.99
C ARG A 44 4.51 5.43 -4.06
N LEU A 45 3.32 5.02 -3.64
CA LEU A 45 2.22 4.75 -4.57
C LEU A 45 1.59 6.07 -5.03
N HIS A 46 0.88 6.02 -6.16
CA HIS A 46 0.26 7.21 -6.73
C HIS A 46 -1.00 7.61 -5.97
N HIS A 47 -1.74 6.62 -5.45
CA HIS A 47 -2.99 6.82 -4.71
C HIS A 47 -3.18 5.75 -3.66
N TYR A 48 -3.80 6.13 -2.55
CA TYR A 48 -4.25 5.25 -1.48
C TYR A 48 -5.72 5.50 -1.25
N VAL A 49 -6.52 4.43 -1.26
CA VAL A 49 -7.95 4.48 -0.95
C VAL A 49 -8.19 3.52 0.20
N GLY A 50 -8.75 4.00 1.30
CA GLY A 50 -9.03 3.17 2.47
C GLY A 50 -10.40 3.49 3.05
N VAL A 51 -11.14 2.46 3.48
CA VAL A 51 -12.45 2.60 4.13
C VAL A 51 -12.35 2.14 5.57
N SER A 52 -12.86 2.93 6.52
CA SER A 52 -12.85 2.57 7.95
C SER A 52 -11.43 2.22 8.43
N ALA A 53 -11.19 1.00 8.92
CA ALA A 53 -9.89 0.51 9.37
C ALA A 53 -8.79 0.61 8.29
N GLY A 54 -9.11 0.29 7.02
CA GLY A 54 -8.19 0.47 5.90
C GLY A 54 -7.86 1.94 5.63
N GLY A 55 -8.71 2.88 6.06
CA GLY A 55 -8.44 4.32 6.02
C GLY A 55 -7.27 4.72 6.92
N PHE A 56 -7.17 4.14 8.13
CA PHE A 56 -6.05 4.37 9.03
C PHE A 56 -4.74 3.81 8.45
N ILE A 57 -4.78 2.61 7.87
CA ILE A 57 -3.63 1.98 7.22
C ILE A 57 -3.17 2.82 6.02
N ALA A 58 -4.11 3.21 5.14
CA ALA A 58 -3.85 4.07 3.99
C ALA A 58 -3.20 5.40 4.41
N ALA A 59 -3.72 6.02 5.48
CA ALA A 59 -3.15 7.24 6.03
C ALA A 59 -1.73 7.02 6.56
N GLY A 60 -1.47 5.94 7.29
CA GLY A 60 -0.13 5.62 7.79
C GLY A 60 0.89 5.43 6.65
N LEU A 61 0.54 4.65 5.63
CA LEU A 61 1.38 4.46 4.43
C LEU A 61 1.66 5.78 3.71
N ALA A 62 0.63 6.61 3.52
CA ALA A 62 0.77 7.93 2.91
C ALA A 62 1.63 8.89 3.76
N ASN A 63 1.72 8.68 5.07
CA ASN A 63 2.59 9.41 5.99
C ASN A 63 3.98 8.77 6.16
N GLY A 64 4.32 7.76 5.35
CA GLY A 64 5.65 7.17 5.33
C GLY A 64 5.87 6.03 6.32
N MET A 65 4.84 5.57 7.03
CA MET A 65 4.95 4.34 7.83
C MET A 65 5.04 3.15 6.89
N THR A 66 6.03 2.28 7.09
CA THR A 66 6.14 1.03 6.34
C THR A 66 5.04 0.03 6.76
N PRO A 67 4.72 -0.97 5.92
CA PRO A 67 3.82 -2.06 6.30
C PRO A 67 4.17 -2.72 7.65
N ARG A 68 5.46 -2.83 7.97
CA ARG A 68 5.92 -3.46 9.22
C ARG A 68 5.80 -2.56 10.44
N GLU A 69 5.97 -1.24 10.28
CA GLU A 69 5.75 -0.28 11.37
C GLU A 69 4.28 -0.15 11.77
N LEU A 70 3.36 -0.49 10.87
CA LEU A 70 1.92 -0.54 11.15
C LEU A 70 1.52 -1.71 12.06
N CYS A 71 2.40 -2.68 12.32
CA CYS A 71 2.15 -3.80 13.23
C CYS A 71 2.31 -3.44 14.72
N ALA A 72 2.86 -2.26 15.03
CA ALA A 72 3.16 -1.80 16.39
C ALA A 72 1.91 -1.17 17.05
#